data_AF-G3PNJ6-F1
#
_entry.id   AF-G3PNJ6-F1
#
_cell.length_a   1.000
_cell.length_b   1.000
_cell.length_c   1.000
_cell.angle_alpha   90.00
_cell.angle_beta   90.00
_cell.angle_gamma   90.00
#
_symmetry.space_group_name_H-M   'P 1'
#
loop_
_entity.id
_entity.type
_entity.pdbx_description
1 polymer ?
#
loop_
_entity_poly.entity_id
_entity_poly.type
_entity_poly.pdbx_seq_one_letter_code
_entity_poly.pdbx_strand_id
1 'polypeptide(L)'
;MVKEAIVTQADHFVDRPYSPMVTRIYSGNSGLFFSNGKVWRRQRRFAMSTLRTFGLANSSMEQSICEESRHLQEALEKEKGEPFDPVPLINNAVANIICQIVFGRRFDYTDHNFQSMLRNLTDMAYLEGSIWALLYDAFPAVMKHVPGPHNGIFRSSRSLEASIRAEIERHKLDLDPTNPRDYIDLFLIEEKHSKNRDLGFDEGNLVLCCLDLFLAGSETTSKTLQWGLVYLIKSPHIQGKRACLGEGLARAELFLFFVTLLQKYHFTTLEGVELRGDGVIGATRTPHPFKVYAEAR
;
A
#
# COMPACT_ATOMS: atom_id res chain seq x y z
N MET A 1 -20.96 -6.61 20.22
CA MET A 1 -19.57 -6.32 20.64
C MET A 1 -18.80 -5.43 19.66
N VAL A 2 -18.30 -5.88 18.50
CA VAL A 2 -17.41 -5.02 17.66
C VAL A 2 -18.06 -3.71 17.20
N LYS A 3 -19.28 -3.78 16.64
CA LYS A 3 -20.03 -2.58 16.21
C LYS A 3 -20.30 -1.62 17.38
N GLU A 4 -20.64 -2.17 18.53
CA GLU A 4 -20.97 -1.39 19.73
C GLU A 4 -19.74 -0.63 20.25
N ALA A 5 -18.58 -1.28 20.34
CA ALA A 5 -17.35 -0.63 20.76
C ALA A 5 -16.85 0.42 19.74
N ILE A 6 -16.75 0.06 18.46
CA ILE A 6 -16.08 0.89 17.45
C ILE A 6 -17.00 1.96 16.84
N VAL A 7 -18.32 1.77 16.84
CA VAL A 7 -19.29 2.72 16.26
C VAL A 7 -20.08 3.43 17.34
N THR A 8 -20.74 2.69 18.23
CA THR A 8 -21.63 3.29 19.24
C THR A 8 -20.85 4.01 20.35
N GLN A 9 -19.69 3.47 20.74
CA GLN A 9 -18.80 4.04 21.76
C GLN A 9 -17.48 4.55 21.16
N ALA A 10 -17.50 5.01 19.91
CA ALA A 10 -16.31 5.31 19.12
C ALA A 10 -15.30 6.23 19.86
N ASP A 11 -15.79 7.23 20.59
CA ASP A 11 -14.95 8.18 21.33
C ASP A 11 -14.13 7.52 22.44
N HIS A 12 -14.59 6.38 22.99
CA HIS A 12 -13.86 5.63 24.02
C HIS A 12 -12.81 4.67 23.44
N PHE A 13 -12.93 4.30 22.15
CA PHE A 13 -12.08 3.31 21.47
C PHE A 13 -11.30 3.91 20.29
N VAL A 14 -11.19 5.24 20.22
CA VAL A 14 -10.56 5.94 19.09
C VAL A 14 -9.03 5.84 19.12
N ASP A 15 -8.44 5.72 20.31
CA ASP A 15 -6.99 5.75 20.49
C ASP A 15 -6.32 4.41 20.14
N ARG A 16 -5.07 4.51 19.67
CA ARG A 16 -4.22 3.39 19.33
C ARG A 16 -3.52 2.86 20.58
N PRO A 17 -3.58 1.55 20.86
CA PRO A 17 -2.92 0.97 22.02
C PRO A 17 -1.40 1.07 21.89
N TYR A 18 -0.72 1.12 23.04
CA TYR A 18 0.73 1.05 23.08
C TYR A 18 1.23 -0.31 22.59
N SER A 19 2.20 -0.29 21.68
CA SER A 19 2.93 -1.47 21.22
C SER A 19 4.44 -1.19 21.25
N PRO A 20 5.25 -1.96 22.00
CA PRO A 20 6.70 -1.85 22.01
C PRO A 20 7.36 -2.01 20.63
N MET A 21 6.81 -2.88 19.77
CA MET A 21 7.26 -3.09 18.40
C MET A 21 7.01 -1.84 17.56
N VAL A 22 5.78 -1.32 17.57
CA VAL A 22 5.40 -0.09 16.85
C VAL A 22 6.24 1.10 17.33
N THR A 23 6.44 1.24 18.63
CA THR A 23 7.21 2.37 19.21
C THR A 23 8.69 2.36 18.79
N ARG A 24 9.21 1.23 18.30
CA ARG A 24 10.56 1.15 17.74
C ARG A 24 10.63 1.60 16.27
N ILE A 25 9.49 1.66 15.58
CA ILE A 25 9.35 2.19 14.22
C ILE A 25 8.92 3.66 14.28
N TYR A 26 7.84 3.96 15.01
CA TYR A 26 7.29 5.30 15.16
C TYR A 26 7.90 5.98 16.37
N SER A 27 8.72 7.01 16.14
CA SER A 27 9.28 7.82 17.21
C SER A 27 8.22 8.74 17.80
N GLY A 28 7.60 8.34 18.91
CA GLY A 28 6.61 9.14 19.63
C GLY A 28 5.23 9.14 18.98
N ASN A 29 4.52 10.27 19.08
CA ASN A 29 3.14 10.39 18.62
C ASN A 29 3.08 10.86 17.15
N SER A 30 3.39 9.96 16.22
CA SER A 30 3.63 10.28 14.80
C SER A 30 2.95 9.30 13.84
N GLY A 31 2.94 9.63 12.55
CA GLY A 31 2.28 8.89 11.47
C GLY A 31 0.77 9.10 11.44
N LEU A 32 0.12 8.44 10.49
CA LEU A 32 -1.33 8.36 10.30
C LEU A 32 -1.94 7.15 11.01
N PHE A 33 -1.16 6.07 11.17
CA PHE A 33 -1.62 4.81 11.72
C PHE A 33 -1.61 4.77 13.24
N PHE A 34 -0.52 5.25 13.86
CA PHE A 34 -0.24 5.05 15.29
C PHE A 34 -0.20 6.34 16.12
N SER A 35 -0.41 7.51 15.51
CA SER A 35 -0.61 8.74 16.28
C SER A 35 -2.02 8.79 16.93
N ASN A 36 -2.14 9.62 17.96
CA ASN A 36 -3.34 9.84 18.76
C ASN A 36 -3.65 11.34 18.95
N GLY A 37 -4.85 11.62 19.43
CA GLY A 37 -5.25 12.95 19.90
C GLY A 37 -5.32 14.02 18.80
N LYS A 38 -4.74 15.19 19.06
CA LYS A 38 -4.76 16.34 18.13
C LYS A 38 -3.87 16.12 16.91
N VAL A 39 -2.72 15.47 17.10
CA VAL A 39 -1.77 15.15 16.02
C VAL A 39 -2.47 14.27 14.99
N TRP A 40 -3.00 13.12 15.41
CA TRP A 40 -3.74 12.22 14.52
C TRP A 40 -4.88 12.91 13.77
N ARG A 41 -5.72 13.67 14.48
CA ARG A 41 -6.84 14.38 13.85
C ARG A 41 -6.37 15.37 12.78
N ARG A 42 -5.28 16.10 13.05
CA ARG A 42 -4.73 17.06 12.08
C ARG A 42 -4.08 16.34 10.90
N GLN A 43 -3.23 15.36 11.14
CA GLN A 43 -2.53 14.59 10.11
C GLN A 43 -3.50 13.81 9.21
N ARG A 44 -4.49 13.14 9.81
CA ARG A 44 -5.56 12.45 9.08
C ARG A 44 -6.37 13.41 8.21
N ARG A 45 -6.77 14.57 8.76
CA ARG A 45 -7.54 15.56 7.98
C ARG A 45 -6.72 16.09 6.80
N PHE A 46 -5.44 16.38 7.04
CA PHE A 46 -4.51 16.82 6.02
C PHE A 46 -4.37 15.76 4.91
N ALA A 47 -4.04 14.51 5.26
CA ALA A 47 -3.91 13.43 4.29
C ALA A 47 -5.19 13.16 3.52
N MET A 48 -6.37 13.15 4.17
CA MET A 48 -7.63 12.99 3.46
C MET A 48 -7.95 14.16 2.53
N SER A 49 -7.56 15.39 2.88
CA SER A 49 -7.70 16.55 1.99
C SER A 49 -6.82 16.38 0.77
N THR A 50 -5.55 16.03 0.96
CA THR A 50 -4.59 15.82 -0.12
C THR A 50 -4.98 14.67 -1.04
N LEU A 51 -5.40 13.53 -0.45
CA LEU A 51 -5.92 12.40 -1.21
C LEU A 51 -7.13 12.80 -2.03
N ARG A 52 -7.98 13.75 -1.61
CA ARG A 52 -9.07 14.26 -2.45
C ARG A 52 -8.56 15.15 -3.57
N THR A 53 -7.62 16.05 -3.27
CA THR A 53 -7.03 16.98 -4.24
C THR A 53 -6.31 16.27 -5.39
N PHE A 54 -5.45 15.29 -5.10
CA PHE A 54 -4.67 14.59 -6.12
C PHE A 54 -5.25 13.22 -6.49
N GLY A 55 -6.20 12.71 -5.73
CA GLY A 55 -6.68 11.34 -5.86
C GLY A 55 -8.20 11.22 -5.99
N LEU A 56 -8.87 11.01 -4.86
CA LEU A 56 -10.24 10.51 -4.70
C LEU A 56 -11.36 11.44 -5.21
N ALA A 57 -11.13 12.73 -5.44
CA ALA A 57 -12.20 13.67 -5.84
C ALA A 57 -12.02 14.27 -7.25
N ASN A 58 -10.85 14.08 -7.87
CA ASN A 58 -10.54 14.58 -9.21
C ASN A 58 -10.29 13.41 -10.17
N SER A 59 -10.42 13.61 -11.48
CA SER A 59 -10.09 12.62 -12.52
C SER A 59 -8.63 12.15 -12.50
N SER A 60 -7.77 12.77 -11.68
CA SER A 60 -6.36 12.42 -11.52
C SER A 60 -6.14 10.97 -11.05
N MET A 61 -6.88 10.46 -10.05
CA MET A 61 -6.73 9.06 -9.62
C MET A 61 -7.15 8.10 -10.73
N GLU A 62 -8.26 8.37 -11.39
CA GLU A 62 -8.73 7.56 -12.51
C GLU A 62 -7.70 7.54 -13.64
N GLN A 63 -7.08 8.68 -13.93
CA GLN A 63 -5.97 8.77 -14.90
C GLN A 63 -4.76 7.94 -14.45
N SER A 64 -4.33 8.04 -13.20
CA SER A 64 -3.24 7.21 -12.66
C SER A 64 -3.55 5.71 -12.76
N ILE A 65 -4.78 5.30 -12.44
CA ILE A 65 -5.21 3.91 -12.56
C ILE A 65 -5.23 3.45 -14.02
N CYS A 66 -5.77 4.27 -14.93
CA CYS A 66 -5.80 3.97 -16.36
C CYS A 66 -4.39 3.89 -16.96
N GLU A 67 -3.50 4.80 -16.57
CA GLU A 67 -2.10 4.81 -16.99
C GLU A 67 -1.37 3.55 -16.52
N GLU A 68 -1.47 3.21 -15.22
CA GLU A 68 -0.83 2.00 -14.70
C GLU A 68 -1.48 0.72 -15.23
N SER A 69 -2.79 0.74 -15.53
CA SER A 69 -3.45 -0.37 -16.22
C SER A 69 -2.89 -0.59 -17.63
N ARG A 70 -2.54 0.48 -18.36
CA ARG A 70 -1.86 0.36 -19.67
C ARG A 70 -0.47 -0.24 -19.51
N HIS A 71 0.31 0.24 -18.56
CA HIS A 71 1.65 -0.31 -18.29
C HIS A 71 1.62 -1.78 -17.86
N LEU A 72 0.64 -2.16 -17.05
CA LEU A 72 0.42 -3.55 -16.67
C LEU A 72 0.10 -4.42 -17.90
N GLN A 73 -0.77 -3.95 -18.80
CA GLN A 73 -1.05 -4.67 -20.06
C GLN A 73 0.20 -4.84 -20.93
N GLU A 74 0.98 -3.77 -21.09
CA GLU A 74 2.25 -3.83 -21.84
C GLU A 74 3.25 -4.81 -21.22
N ALA A 75 3.24 -4.95 -19.89
CA ALA A 75 4.06 -5.94 -19.20
C ALA A 75 3.53 -7.37 -19.41
N LEU A 76 2.21 -7.57 -19.35
CA LEU A 76 1.57 -8.86 -19.61
C LEU A 76 1.79 -9.34 -21.06
N GLU A 77 1.73 -8.43 -22.04
CA GLU A 77 1.98 -8.76 -23.45
C GLU A 77 3.41 -9.28 -23.70
N LYS A 78 4.38 -8.88 -22.87
CA LYS A 78 5.78 -9.35 -22.96
C LYS A 78 5.96 -10.80 -22.51
N GLU A 79 5.02 -11.35 -21.74
CA GLU A 79 5.04 -12.75 -21.33
C GLU A 79 4.65 -13.70 -22.48
N LYS A 80 4.14 -13.17 -23.62
CA LYS A 80 3.87 -13.91 -24.86
C LYS A 80 3.00 -15.17 -24.71
N GLY A 81 2.11 -15.17 -23.72
CA GLY A 81 1.25 -16.32 -23.43
C GLY A 81 1.95 -17.49 -22.73
N GLU A 82 3.17 -17.29 -22.21
CA GLU A 82 3.84 -18.24 -21.34
C GLU A 82 3.37 -18.08 -19.88
N PRO A 83 3.50 -19.11 -19.02
CA PRO A 83 3.07 -19.01 -17.63
C PRO A 83 4.06 -18.17 -16.82
N PHE A 84 3.56 -17.11 -16.19
CA PHE A 84 4.37 -16.15 -15.43
C PHE A 84 3.84 -15.97 -14.00
N ASP A 85 4.67 -15.40 -13.12
CA ASP A 85 4.26 -14.97 -11.78
C ASP A 85 3.66 -13.55 -11.85
N PRO A 86 2.35 -13.38 -11.61
CA PRO A 86 1.72 -12.06 -11.71
C PRO A 86 1.99 -11.15 -10.51
N VAL A 87 2.53 -11.69 -9.40
CA VAL A 87 2.69 -10.95 -8.14
C VAL A 87 3.56 -9.69 -8.31
N PRO A 88 4.75 -9.74 -8.93
CA PRO A 88 5.57 -8.55 -9.11
C PRO A 88 4.87 -7.48 -9.96
N LEU A 89 4.19 -7.87 -11.04
CA LEU A 89 3.52 -6.91 -11.93
C LEU A 89 2.35 -6.21 -11.23
N ILE A 90 1.53 -6.96 -10.48
CA ILE A 90 0.43 -6.40 -9.69
C ILE A 90 0.95 -5.48 -8.58
N ASN A 91 2.01 -5.88 -7.88
CA ASN A 91 2.62 -5.04 -6.85
C ASN A 91 3.14 -3.71 -7.43
N ASN A 92 3.80 -3.76 -8.59
CA ASN A 92 4.28 -2.57 -9.28
C ASN A 92 3.15 -1.63 -9.69
N ALA A 93 2.13 -2.14 -10.38
CA ALA A 93 1.02 -1.33 -10.90
C ALA A 93 0.25 -0.62 -9.78
N VAL A 94 -0.09 -1.33 -8.71
CA VAL A 94 -0.81 -0.77 -7.55
C VAL A 94 0.05 0.25 -6.81
N ALA A 95 1.30 -0.10 -6.52
CA ALA A 95 2.18 0.79 -5.76
C ALA A 95 2.47 2.09 -6.52
N ASN A 96 2.54 2.05 -7.85
CA ASN A 96 2.72 3.26 -8.66
C ASN A 96 1.56 4.24 -8.54
N ILE A 97 0.32 3.77 -8.39
CA ILE A 97 -0.84 4.68 -8.21
C ILE A 97 -0.66 5.54 -6.96
N ILE A 98 -0.32 4.92 -5.82
CA ILE A 98 -0.08 5.69 -4.60
C ILE A 98 1.24 6.49 -4.67
N CYS A 99 2.25 6.01 -5.40
CA CYS A 99 3.49 6.78 -5.63
C CYS A 99 3.24 8.06 -6.41
N GLN A 100 2.37 8.06 -7.43
CA GLN A 100 2.03 9.29 -8.15
C GLN A 100 1.40 10.34 -7.22
N ILE A 101 0.59 9.91 -6.25
CA ILE A 101 -0.09 10.81 -5.30
C ILE A 101 0.85 11.28 -4.19
N VAL A 102 1.74 10.41 -3.73
CA VAL A 102 2.61 10.70 -2.56
C VAL A 102 3.93 11.33 -2.98
N PHE A 103 4.55 10.84 -4.06
CA PHE A 103 5.88 11.23 -4.54
C PHE A 103 5.85 12.02 -5.86
N GLY A 104 4.66 12.29 -6.40
CA GLY A 104 4.48 13.07 -7.64
C GLY A 104 4.97 12.36 -8.91
N ARG A 105 5.32 11.06 -8.82
CA ARG A 105 5.88 10.32 -9.94
C ARG A 105 5.62 8.82 -9.86
N ARG A 106 5.61 8.19 -11.03
CA ARG A 106 5.69 6.73 -11.18
C ARG A 106 7.15 6.25 -11.23
N PHE A 107 7.33 4.97 -10.97
CA PHE A 107 8.60 4.25 -11.10
C PHE A 107 8.51 3.23 -12.23
N ASP A 108 9.64 2.99 -12.89
CA ASP A 108 9.75 1.91 -13.85
C ASP A 108 9.68 0.54 -13.13
N TYR A 109 9.06 -0.45 -13.75
CA TYR A 109 8.93 -1.78 -13.15
C TYR A 109 10.30 -2.48 -12.98
N THR A 110 11.32 -2.02 -13.71
CA THR A 110 12.70 -2.50 -13.60
C THR A 110 13.56 -1.67 -12.65
N ASP A 111 13.03 -0.58 -12.08
CA ASP A 111 13.77 0.28 -11.16
C ASP A 111 14.18 -0.50 -9.90
N HIS A 112 15.49 -0.67 -9.70
CA HIS A 112 16.03 -1.45 -8.59
C HIS A 112 15.68 -0.87 -7.21
N ASN A 113 15.62 0.45 -7.07
CA ASN A 113 15.27 1.10 -5.80
C ASN A 113 13.80 0.85 -5.50
N PHE A 114 12.92 0.99 -6.49
CA PHE A 114 11.50 0.72 -6.34
C PHE A 114 11.23 -0.76 -6.03
N GLN A 115 11.88 -1.68 -6.75
CA GLN A 115 11.79 -3.11 -6.42
C GLN A 115 12.28 -3.40 -5.00
N SER A 116 13.30 -2.69 -4.51
CA SER A 116 13.74 -2.80 -3.13
C SER A 116 12.71 -2.26 -2.13
N MET A 117 12.05 -1.15 -2.45
CA MET A 117 10.97 -0.60 -1.63
C MET A 117 9.81 -1.61 -1.53
N LEU A 118 9.36 -2.18 -2.65
CA LEU A 118 8.27 -3.17 -2.66
C LEU A 118 8.62 -4.44 -1.86
N ARG A 119 9.85 -4.96 -1.99
CA ARG A 119 10.30 -6.11 -1.19
C ARG A 119 10.31 -5.80 0.31
N ASN A 120 10.91 -4.67 0.69
CA ASN A 120 10.93 -4.24 2.09
C ASN A 120 9.52 -4.06 2.65
N LEU A 121 8.59 -3.51 1.83
CA LEU A 121 7.20 -3.32 2.21
C LEU A 121 6.50 -4.66 2.51
N THR A 122 6.59 -5.62 1.60
CA THR A 122 5.98 -6.95 1.78
C THR A 122 6.64 -7.72 2.94
N ASP A 123 7.96 -7.66 3.09
CA ASP A 123 8.66 -8.30 4.21
C ASP A 123 8.24 -7.71 5.55
N MET A 124 8.11 -6.38 5.62
CA MET A 124 7.64 -5.67 6.81
C MET A 124 6.22 -6.09 7.16
N ALA A 125 5.28 -6.03 6.21
CA ALA A 125 3.88 -6.41 6.42
C ALA A 125 3.71 -7.89 6.82
N TYR A 126 4.52 -8.78 6.25
CA TYR A 126 4.52 -10.19 6.62
C TYR A 126 4.98 -10.39 8.07
N LEU A 127 6.13 -9.80 8.43
CA LEU A 127 6.71 -9.97 9.75
C LEU A 127 5.88 -9.30 10.86
N GLU A 128 5.27 -8.15 10.57
CA GLU A 128 4.40 -7.42 11.51
C GLU A 128 3.18 -8.22 11.97
N GLY A 129 2.59 -9.05 11.11
CA GLY A 129 1.50 -9.94 11.53
C GLY A 129 1.93 -11.36 11.86
N SER A 130 3.24 -11.62 11.95
CA SER A 130 3.76 -12.93 12.35
C SER A 130 3.83 -13.09 13.87
N ILE A 131 4.04 -14.32 14.34
CA ILE A 131 4.28 -14.62 15.76
C ILE A 131 5.45 -13.82 16.35
N TRP A 132 6.42 -13.41 15.52
CA TRP A 132 7.58 -12.65 15.94
C TRP A 132 7.23 -11.25 16.44
N ALA A 133 6.24 -10.59 15.83
CA ALA A 133 5.74 -9.30 16.30
C ALA A 133 5.03 -9.44 17.66
N LEU A 134 4.20 -10.48 17.82
CA LEU A 134 3.53 -10.78 19.09
C LEU A 134 4.54 -11.07 20.21
N LEU A 135 5.58 -11.84 19.91
CA LEU A 135 6.66 -12.11 20.88
C LEU A 135 7.43 -10.84 21.23
N TYR A 136 7.66 -9.94 20.26
CA TYR A 136 8.30 -8.66 20.51
C TYR A 136 7.47 -7.79 21.45
N ASP A 137 6.15 -7.72 21.23
CA ASP A 137 5.24 -6.94 22.08
C ASP A 137 5.09 -7.56 23.48
N ALA A 138 5.10 -8.88 23.59
CA ALA A 138 5.02 -9.58 24.88
C ALA A 138 6.31 -9.49 25.70
N PHE A 139 7.48 -9.56 25.04
CA PHE A 139 8.79 -9.64 25.72
C PHE A 139 9.82 -8.67 25.13
N PRO A 140 9.56 -7.35 25.10
CA PRO A 140 10.39 -6.39 24.38
C PRO A 140 11.82 -6.28 24.93
N ALA A 141 11.99 -6.41 26.26
CA ALA A 141 13.29 -6.34 26.91
C ALA A 141 14.24 -7.45 26.44
N VAL A 142 13.71 -8.66 26.21
CA VAL A 142 14.48 -9.80 25.70
C VAL A 142 14.64 -9.69 24.19
N MET A 143 13.53 -9.50 23.47
CA MET A 143 13.48 -9.51 22.01
C MET A 143 14.33 -8.40 21.37
N LYS A 144 14.57 -7.28 22.07
CA LYS A 144 15.49 -6.23 21.60
C LYS A 144 16.94 -6.72 21.43
N HIS A 145 17.37 -7.71 22.20
CA HIS A 145 18.76 -8.17 22.26
C HIS A 145 18.98 -9.52 21.52
N VAL A 146 17.91 -10.26 21.26
CA VAL A 146 17.99 -11.59 20.63
C VAL A 146 18.04 -11.46 19.10
N PRO A 147 18.95 -12.18 18.42
CA PRO A 147 18.93 -12.27 16.97
C PRO A 147 17.69 -13.04 16.50
N GLY A 148 17.10 -12.64 15.38
CA GLY A 148 15.90 -13.32 14.87
C GLY A 148 15.18 -12.56 13.75
N PRO A 149 14.14 -13.20 13.16
CA PRO A 149 13.40 -12.64 12.04
C PRO A 149 12.70 -11.31 12.33
N HIS A 150 12.28 -11.06 13.58
CA HIS A 150 11.66 -9.78 13.99
C HIS A 150 12.54 -8.57 13.69
N ASN A 151 13.87 -8.74 13.70
CA ASN A 151 14.78 -7.65 13.35
C ASN A 151 14.65 -7.22 11.88
N GLY A 152 14.06 -8.07 11.04
CA GLY A 152 13.67 -7.76 9.66
C GLY A 152 12.69 -6.59 9.60
N ILE A 153 11.69 -6.52 10.50
CA ILE A 153 10.71 -5.42 10.55
C ILE A 153 11.43 -4.07 10.60
N PHE A 154 12.34 -3.92 11.56
CA PHE A 154 13.05 -2.66 11.76
C PHE A 154 14.09 -2.38 10.67
N ARG A 155 14.65 -3.41 10.03
CA ARG A 155 15.55 -3.21 8.87
C ARG A 155 14.76 -2.72 7.66
N SER A 156 13.62 -3.34 7.38
CA SER A 156 12.74 -2.96 6.29
C SER A 156 12.18 -1.55 6.48
N SER A 157 11.70 -1.19 7.69
CA SER A 157 11.22 0.17 7.96
C SER A 157 12.34 1.20 7.76
N ARG A 158 13.54 0.98 8.33
CA ARG A 158 14.68 1.90 8.11
C ARG A 158 15.05 2.06 6.64
N SER A 159 15.01 0.97 5.86
CA SER A 159 15.29 1.04 4.43
C SER A 159 14.22 1.83 3.67
N LEU A 160 12.94 1.64 4.00
CA LEU A 160 11.83 2.38 3.41
C LEU A 160 11.89 3.86 3.78
N GLU A 161 12.11 4.17 5.06
CA GLU A 161 12.28 5.54 5.56
C GLU A 161 13.45 6.24 4.86
N ALA A 162 14.57 5.54 4.62
CA ALA A 162 15.70 6.10 3.87
C ALA A 162 15.33 6.43 2.42
N SER A 163 14.62 5.54 1.72
CA SER A 163 14.12 5.80 0.36
C SER A 163 13.14 6.97 0.32
N ILE A 164 12.23 7.06 1.29
CA ILE A 164 11.27 8.16 1.41
C ILE A 164 11.98 9.49 1.70
N ARG A 165 12.99 9.49 2.58
CA ARG A 165 13.82 10.68 2.83
C ARG A 165 14.50 11.17 1.56
N ALA A 166 15.03 10.25 0.74
CA ALA A 166 15.63 10.64 -0.54
C ALA A 166 14.61 11.31 -1.48
N GLU A 167 13.37 10.83 -1.53
CA GLU A 167 12.30 11.53 -2.27
C GLU A 167 11.99 12.90 -1.65
N ILE A 168 11.88 13.02 -0.32
CA ILE A 168 11.63 14.32 0.33
C ILE A 168 12.74 15.33 0.01
N GLU A 169 14.01 14.92 0.05
CA GLU A 169 15.14 15.77 -0.34
C GLU A 169 15.05 16.21 -1.80
N ARG A 170 14.63 15.32 -2.71
CA ARG A 170 14.38 15.69 -4.11
C ARG A 170 13.33 16.79 -4.23
N HIS A 171 12.22 16.70 -3.51
CA HIS A 171 11.16 17.72 -3.56
C HIS A 171 11.63 19.06 -2.98
N LYS A 172 12.49 19.05 -1.96
CA LYS A 172 13.03 20.29 -1.39
C LYS A 172 13.88 21.10 -2.38
N LEU A 173 14.50 20.46 -3.37
CA LEU A 173 15.35 21.14 -4.36
C LEU A 173 14.57 22.03 -5.33
N ASP A 174 13.32 21.66 -5.64
CA ASP A 174 12.52 22.28 -6.69
C ASP A 174 11.07 22.59 -6.24
N LEU A 175 10.84 22.68 -4.93
CA LEU A 175 9.53 22.99 -4.35
C LEU A 175 9.03 24.36 -4.81
N ASP A 176 7.90 24.36 -5.53
CA ASP A 176 7.13 25.56 -5.86
C ASP A 176 5.88 25.66 -4.95
N PRO A 177 5.84 26.60 -3.99
CA PRO A 177 4.71 26.77 -3.10
C PRO A 177 3.39 27.14 -3.80
N THR A 178 3.45 27.64 -5.04
CA THR A 178 2.28 28.06 -5.81
C THR A 178 1.66 26.93 -6.62
N ASN A 179 2.43 25.87 -6.87
CA ASN A 179 2.02 24.73 -7.67
C ASN A 179 2.50 23.40 -7.06
N PRO A 180 1.93 22.98 -5.92
CA PRO A 180 2.30 21.73 -5.27
C PRO A 180 1.94 20.53 -6.14
N ARG A 181 2.88 19.59 -6.30
CA ARG A 181 2.74 18.45 -7.21
C ARG A 181 2.04 17.25 -6.56
N ASP A 182 2.22 17.08 -5.25
CA ASP A 182 1.87 15.85 -4.53
C ASP A 182 1.75 16.07 -3.02
N TYR A 183 1.61 14.96 -2.28
CA TYR A 183 1.55 14.97 -0.82
C TYR A 183 2.78 15.55 -0.14
N ILE A 184 3.98 15.26 -0.61
CA ILE A 184 5.22 15.76 -0.02
C ILE A 184 5.27 17.28 -0.15
N ASP A 185 5.03 17.82 -1.35
CA ASP A 185 5.05 19.26 -1.58
C ASP A 185 4.05 19.99 -0.67
N LEU A 186 2.80 19.52 -0.61
CA LEU A 186 1.79 20.11 0.27
C LEU A 186 2.21 20.06 1.74
N PHE A 187 2.83 18.96 2.18
CA PHE A 187 3.26 18.83 3.57
C PHE A 187 4.40 19.80 3.88
N LEU A 188 5.38 19.91 3.00
CA LEU A 188 6.51 20.84 3.15
C LEU A 188 6.04 22.31 3.16
N ILE A 189 5.01 22.65 2.37
CA ILE A 189 4.40 23.99 2.38
C ILE A 189 3.67 24.22 3.72
N GLU A 190 2.87 23.26 4.16
CA GLU A 190 2.13 23.33 5.43
C GLU A 190 3.09 23.40 6.63
N GLU A 191 4.22 22.67 6.61
CA GLU A 191 5.28 22.76 7.62
C GLU A 191 5.86 24.18 7.71
N LYS A 192 6.13 24.83 6.57
CA LYS A 192 6.63 26.22 6.55
C LYS A 192 5.62 27.23 7.09
N HIS A 193 4.33 27.00 6.87
CA HIS A 193 3.26 27.89 7.32
C HIS A 193 2.83 27.63 8.77
N SER A 194 2.93 26.38 9.23
CA SER A 194 2.55 26.00 10.59
C SER A 194 3.57 26.54 11.59
N LYS A 195 3.18 27.61 12.30
CA LYS A 195 3.95 28.11 13.47
C LYS A 195 3.98 27.13 14.64
N ASN A 196 3.21 26.03 14.57
CA ASN A 196 2.96 25.14 15.70
C ASN A 196 3.40 23.71 15.40
N ARG A 197 4.64 23.37 15.79
CA ARG A 197 5.21 22.01 15.65
C ARG A 197 4.40 20.96 16.44
N ASP A 198 3.62 21.38 17.43
CA ASP A 198 2.77 20.53 18.28
C ASP A 198 1.69 19.73 17.52
N LEU A 199 1.47 20.04 16.23
CA LEU A 199 0.54 19.31 15.36
C LEU A 199 1.23 18.25 14.48
N GLY A 200 2.54 18.03 14.65
CA GLY A 200 3.32 17.02 13.94
C GLY A 200 3.65 17.39 12.50
N PHE A 201 3.72 18.68 12.15
CA PHE A 201 4.29 19.09 10.88
C PHE A 201 5.80 19.28 11.05
N ASP A 202 6.49 18.16 10.93
CA ASP A 202 7.94 18.05 10.92
C ASP A 202 8.34 16.93 9.95
N GLU A 203 9.57 16.99 9.45
CA GLU A 203 10.08 16.01 8.49
C GLU A 203 10.04 14.56 9.01
N GLY A 204 10.28 14.33 10.30
CA GLY A 204 10.22 12.99 10.89
C GLY A 204 8.83 12.40 10.76
N ASN A 205 7.81 13.21 11.05
CA ASN A 205 6.42 12.80 10.89
C ASN A 205 6.02 12.66 9.40
N LEU A 206 6.52 13.52 8.51
CA LEU A 206 6.30 13.40 7.05
C LEU A 206 6.76 12.04 6.53
N VAL A 207 7.97 11.60 6.89
CA VAL A 207 8.50 10.29 6.48
C VAL A 207 7.56 9.16 6.90
N LEU A 208 7.07 9.18 8.13
CA LEU A 208 6.15 8.15 8.65
C LEU A 208 4.76 8.24 7.98
N CYS A 209 4.25 9.44 7.71
CA CYS A 209 3.00 9.61 6.95
C CYS A 209 3.11 9.08 5.52
N CYS A 210 4.22 9.33 4.82
CA CYS A 210 4.48 8.77 3.49
C CYS A 210 4.59 7.24 3.54
N LEU A 211 5.26 6.68 4.56
CA LEU A 211 5.34 5.24 4.78
C LEU A 211 3.96 4.62 4.97
N ASP A 212 3.11 5.23 5.81
CA ASP A 212 1.74 4.78 6.07
C ASP A 212 0.88 4.78 4.80
N LEU A 213 0.95 5.85 4.02
CA LEU A 213 0.21 5.95 2.75
C LEU A 213 0.71 4.91 1.75
N PHE A 214 2.02 4.75 1.59
CA PHE A 214 2.62 3.79 0.68
C PHE A 214 2.25 2.33 1.07
N LEU A 215 2.31 2.01 2.36
CA LEU A 215 1.91 0.70 2.89
C LEU A 215 0.42 0.43 2.71
N ALA A 216 -0.43 1.41 3.05
CA ALA A 216 -1.88 1.30 2.91
C ALA A 216 -2.30 1.07 1.46
N GLY A 217 -1.78 1.89 0.55
CA GLY A 217 -2.17 1.92 -0.85
C GLY A 217 -1.60 0.78 -1.68
N SER A 218 -0.42 0.26 -1.31
CA SER A 218 0.26 -0.79 -2.08
C SER A 218 -0.15 -2.18 -1.62
N GLU A 219 0.24 -2.57 -0.41
CA GLU A 219 0.19 -3.97 0.04
C GLU A 219 -1.25 -4.52 0.04
N THR A 220 -2.19 -3.81 0.66
CA THR A 220 -3.56 -4.31 0.85
C THR A 220 -4.32 -4.45 -0.47
N THR A 221 -4.17 -3.48 -1.38
CA THR A 221 -4.79 -3.51 -2.70
C THR A 221 -4.17 -4.59 -3.58
N SER A 222 -2.83 -4.73 -3.59
CA SER A 222 -2.16 -5.79 -4.35
C SER A 222 -2.59 -7.19 -3.90
N LYS A 223 -2.68 -7.46 -2.58
CA LYS A 223 -3.18 -8.76 -2.10
C LYS A 223 -4.63 -9.01 -2.48
N THR A 224 -5.46 -7.96 -2.47
CA THR A 224 -6.86 -8.06 -2.91
C THR A 224 -6.96 -8.43 -4.39
N LEU A 225 -6.15 -7.79 -5.25
CA LEU A 225 -6.09 -8.11 -6.67
C LEU A 225 -5.58 -9.53 -6.92
N GLN A 226 -4.53 -9.96 -6.22
CA GLN A 226 -3.99 -11.32 -6.31
C GLN A 226 -5.03 -12.36 -5.90
N TRP A 227 -5.75 -12.15 -4.79
CA TRP A 227 -6.84 -13.03 -4.39
C TRP A 227 -7.98 -13.06 -5.38
N GLY A 228 -8.39 -11.91 -5.91
CA GLY A 228 -9.43 -11.87 -6.93
C GLY A 228 -9.00 -12.64 -8.19
N LEU A 229 -7.74 -12.55 -8.60
CA LEU A 229 -7.21 -13.36 -9.71
C LEU A 229 -7.28 -14.87 -9.40
N VAL A 230 -6.85 -15.29 -8.20
CA VAL A 230 -6.96 -16.69 -7.75
C VAL A 230 -8.42 -17.17 -7.80
N TYR A 231 -9.36 -16.38 -7.28
CA TYR A 231 -10.78 -16.75 -7.26
C TYR A 231 -11.41 -16.77 -8.65
N LEU A 232 -11.03 -15.84 -9.53
CA LEU A 232 -11.46 -15.82 -10.94
C LEU A 232 -10.99 -17.06 -11.69
N ILE A 233 -9.74 -17.49 -11.48
CA ILE A 233 -9.17 -18.70 -12.08
C ILE A 233 -9.87 -19.96 -11.53
N LYS A 234 -10.15 -20.01 -10.22
CA LYS A 234 -10.91 -21.12 -9.62
C LYS A 234 -12.38 -21.17 -10.07
N SER A 235 -12.92 -20.07 -10.59
CA SER A 235 -14.32 -19.96 -11.05
C SER A 235 -14.42 -19.44 -12.49
N PRO A 236 -14.02 -20.23 -13.51
CA PRO A 236 -13.95 -19.76 -14.91
C PRO A 236 -15.29 -19.25 -15.47
N HIS A 237 -16.42 -19.77 -14.98
CA HIS A 237 -17.76 -19.32 -15.35
C HIS A 237 -18.01 -17.83 -15.04
N ILE A 238 -17.32 -17.27 -14.04
CA ILE A 238 -17.41 -15.84 -13.66
C ILE A 238 -16.57 -14.96 -14.62
N GLN A 239 -15.55 -15.53 -15.27
CA GLN A 239 -14.78 -14.81 -16.30
C GLN A 239 -15.56 -14.65 -17.62
N GLY A 240 -16.69 -15.35 -17.80
CA GLY A 240 -17.48 -15.41 -19.04
C GLY A 240 -18.70 -14.48 -19.10
N LYS A 241 -18.94 -13.91 -20.29
CA LYS A 241 -20.10 -13.10 -20.77
C LYS A 241 -20.76 -12.14 -19.74
N ARG A 242 -20.24 -10.90 -19.74
CA ARG A 242 -20.85 -9.66 -19.18
C ARG A 242 -20.96 -9.59 -17.65
N ALA A 243 -19.87 -9.82 -16.93
CA ALA A 243 -19.79 -9.40 -15.53
C ALA A 243 -19.41 -7.91 -15.43
N CYS A 244 -20.42 -7.04 -15.27
CA CYS A 244 -20.28 -5.84 -14.44
C CYS A 244 -21.58 -5.63 -13.66
N LEU A 245 -21.86 -6.55 -12.73
CA LEU A 245 -22.93 -6.36 -11.74
C LEU A 245 -22.47 -5.46 -10.57
N GLY A 246 -21.20 -5.05 -10.55
CA GLY A 246 -20.53 -4.39 -9.43
C GLY A 246 -20.30 -2.88 -9.58
N GLU A 247 -20.94 -2.22 -10.55
CA GLU A 247 -20.81 -0.77 -10.81
C GLU A 247 -21.04 0.08 -9.54
N GLY A 248 -21.82 -0.42 -8.57
CA GLY A 248 -22.06 0.25 -7.30
C GLY A 248 -21.21 -0.20 -6.09
N LEU A 249 -20.35 -1.23 -6.21
CA LEU A 249 -19.79 -1.92 -5.03
C LEU A 249 -18.26 -2.00 -4.94
N ALA A 250 -17.52 -1.76 -6.03
CA ALA A 250 -16.06 -1.77 -6.01
C ALA A 250 -15.51 -0.34 -5.95
N ARG A 251 -14.53 -0.10 -5.06
CA ARG A 251 -13.72 1.13 -5.10
C ARG A 251 -13.08 1.24 -6.49
N ALA A 252 -13.02 2.45 -7.05
CA ALA A 252 -12.62 2.72 -8.43
C ALA A 252 -11.34 1.96 -8.86
N GLU A 253 -10.34 1.85 -8.00
CA GLU A 253 -9.09 1.12 -8.28
C GLU A 253 -9.29 -0.38 -8.55
N LEU A 254 -9.98 -1.10 -7.66
CA LEU A 254 -10.26 -2.53 -7.86
C LEU A 254 -11.14 -2.75 -9.08
N PHE A 255 -12.13 -1.88 -9.27
CA PHE A 255 -13.04 -1.97 -10.41
C PHE A 255 -12.30 -1.80 -11.73
N LEU A 256 -11.55 -0.71 -11.89
CA LEU A 256 -10.84 -0.42 -13.13
C LEU A 256 -9.79 -1.48 -13.42
N PHE A 257 -8.99 -1.92 -12.45
CA PHE A 257 -8.03 -3.01 -12.69
C PHE A 257 -8.71 -4.31 -13.15
N PHE A 258 -9.72 -4.79 -12.42
CA PHE A 258 -10.37 -6.04 -12.80
C PHE A 258 -11.11 -5.92 -14.13
N VAL A 259 -11.82 -4.82 -14.37
CA VAL A 259 -12.54 -4.61 -15.62
C VAL A 259 -11.58 -4.53 -16.79
N THR A 260 -10.54 -3.71 -16.68
CA THR A 260 -9.56 -3.54 -17.75
C THR A 260 -8.82 -4.84 -18.07
N LEU A 261 -8.42 -5.61 -17.05
CA LEU A 261 -7.76 -6.90 -17.26
C LEU A 261 -8.72 -7.95 -17.83
N LEU A 262 -9.94 -8.08 -17.31
CA LEU A 262 -10.90 -9.10 -17.76
C LEU A 262 -11.53 -8.78 -19.13
N GLN A 263 -11.56 -7.51 -19.53
CA GLN A 263 -11.97 -7.13 -20.88
C GLN A 263 -10.95 -7.58 -21.94
N LYS A 264 -9.66 -7.61 -21.60
CA LYS A 264 -8.59 -7.96 -22.55
C LYS A 264 -8.11 -9.40 -22.46
N TYR A 265 -8.15 -9.99 -21.28
CA TYR A 265 -7.55 -11.31 -21.05
C TYR A 265 -8.54 -12.32 -20.49
N HIS A 266 -8.25 -13.58 -20.75
CA HIS A 266 -8.75 -14.74 -20.05
C HIS A 266 -7.59 -15.34 -19.25
N PHE A 267 -7.80 -15.59 -17.95
CA PHE A 267 -6.74 -16.08 -17.06
C PHE A 267 -6.96 -17.55 -16.71
N THR A 268 -5.92 -18.35 -16.87
CA THR A 268 -5.91 -19.78 -16.52
C THR A 268 -4.68 -20.12 -15.68
N THR A 269 -4.76 -21.23 -14.94
CA THR A 269 -3.63 -21.81 -14.22
C THR A 269 -2.94 -22.86 -15.08
N LEU A 270 -1.79 -23.35 -14.64
CA LEU A 270 -1.09 -24.47 -15.29
C LEU A 270 -1.96 -25.73 -15.30
N GLU A 271 -1.82 -26.53 -16.37
CA GLU A 271 -2.57 -27.77 -16.53
C GLU A 271 -2.31 -28.72 -15.35
N GLY A 272 -3.40 -29.22 -14.75
CA GLY A 272 -3.34 -30.08 -13.57
C GLY A 272 -3.00 -29.39 -12.23
N VAL A 273 -2.78 -28.08 -12.22
CA VAL A 273 -2.46 -27.32 -10.99
C VAL A 273 -3.71 -26.69 -10.41
N GLU A 274 -4.12 -27.11 -9.21
CA GLU A 274 -5.19 -26.45 -8.47
C GLU A 274 -4.63 -25.32 -7.58
N LEU A 275 -5.12 -24.10 -7.76
CA LEU A 275 -4.75 -22.98 -6.90
C LEU A 275 -5.29 -23.15 -5.48
N ARG A 276 -4.45 -22.87 -4.50
CA ARG A 276 -4.79 -22.95 -3.08
C ARG A 276 -5.74 -21.83 -2.67
N GLY A 277 -6.79 -22.21 -1.94
CA GLY A 277 -7.76 -21.28 -1.36
C GLY A 277 -7.37 -20.75 0.02
N ASP A 278 -6.34 -21.33 0.64
CA ASP A 278 -5.70 -20.88 1.86
C ASP A 278 -4.51 -19.95 1.59
N GLY A 279 -4.13 -19.16 2.58
CA GLY A 279 -3.11 -18.14 2.44
C GLY A 279 -2.18 -18.09 3.63
N VAL A 280 -1.01 -17.51 3.41
CA VAL A 280 -0.03 -17.22 4.46
C VAL A 280 -0.54 -16.03 5.27
N ILE A 281 -0.64 -16.21 6.59
CA ILE A 281 -1.12 -15.19 7.52
C ILE A 281 0.07 -14.31 7.95
N GLY A 282 -0.01 -13.03 7.63
CA GLY A 282 0.77 -11.93 8.20
C GLY A 282 -0.17 -10.79 8.58
N ALA A 283 0.25 -9.53 8.44
CA ALA A 283 -0.68 -8.40 8.65
C ALA A 283 -1.82 -8.42 7.62
N THR A 284 -1.53 -8.97 6.44
CA THR A 284 -2.49 -9.34 5.41
C THR A 284 -2.51 -10.85 5.22
N ARG A 285 -3.58 -11.38 4.61
CA ARG A 285 -3.62 -12.76 4.14
C ARG A 285 -3.09 -12.78 2.71
N THR A 286 -1.91 -13.35 2.51
CA THR A 286 -1.25 -13.40 1.19
C THR A 286 -1.50 -14.76 0.52
N PRO A 287 -1.89 -14.81 -0.77
CA PRO A 287 -2.00 -16.10 -1.47
C PRO A 287 -0.64 -16.77 -1.60
N HIS A 288 -0.62 -18.09 -1.69
CA HIS A 288 0.62 -18.81 -2.02
C HIS A 288 1.15 -18.37 -3.40
N PRO A 289 2.47 -18.38 -3.63
CA PRO A 289 3.03 -18.11 -4.96
C PRO A 289 2.34 -18.96 -6.02
N PHE A 290 1.92 -18.32 -7.11
CA PHE A 290 1.16 -18.95 -8.17
C PHE A 290 1.61 -18.42 -9.53
N LYS A 291 1.43 -19.23 -10.56
CA LYS A 291 1.67 -18.84 -11.94
C LYS A 291 0.37 -18.89 -12.73
N VAL A 292 0.26 -18.00 -13.71
CA VAL A 292 -0.94 -17.86 -14.55
C VAL A 292 -0.54 -17.73 -16.01
N TYR A 293 -1.46 -18.13 -16.88
CA TYR A 293 -1.50 -17.70 -18.27
C TYR A 293 -2.44 -16.51 -18.40
N ALA A 294 -2.08 -15.56 -19.27
CA ALA A 294 -2.94 -14.46 -19.68
C ALA A 294 -3.14 -14.53 -21.19
N GLU A 295 -4.27 -15.09 -21.62
CA GLU A 295 -4.61 -15.25 -23.03
C GLU A 295 -5.40 -14.03 -23.50
N ALA A 296 -4.93 -13.35 -24.55
CA ALA A 296 -5.67 -12.24 -25.14
C ALA A 296 -7.01 -12.73 -25.71
N ARG A 297 -8.07 -11.96 -25.49
CA ARG A 297 -9.41 -12.21 -26.05
C ARG A 297 -9.55 -11.78 -27.50
#